data_AF-A0A4V1WQX3-F1
#
_entry.id   AF-A0A4V1WQX3-F1
#
_cell.length_a   1.000
_cell.length_b   1.000
_cell.length_c   1.000
_cell.angle_alpha   90.00
_cell.angle_beta   90.00
_cell.angle_gamma   90.00
#
_symmetry.space_group_name_H-M   'P 1'
#
loop_
_entity.id
_entity.type
_entity.pdbx_description
1 polymer ?
#
loop_
_entity_poly.entity_id
_entity_poly.type
_entity_poly.pdbx_seq_one_letter_code
_entity_poly.pdbx_strand_id
1 'polypeptide(L)'
;MRTRKRALEEVSPNESPEPKLAKRLTRDRENASVRLESVVLQHADPFSLKEVLTLQLKYVTYAKPSYSFDLEDIKTGKHIQTAARYKERYDGKPAEKFPNWPYVISQATAELVKKYSLESIKRDEDSFDMVVSNDFTGYGLQEVIENQLTAINSLMAKRHVSADELAVGLWVRLSAFAHWTQSQQLAPWFMMDDGQRWQDTVAMIGIAILATLNALDRAKLLMEHSPVRDLGLVLALLGDFICDCLDQATTIPYLSSNPREICWPYKIVSYAKANGIKIKGVRGIEERFVQKFDDVDEANYWKRKECVDRWGWGTKVGDILSQITLPNDLKWRILCQAYGEPRHIFHSGPPLGGNYFDITRWPAAERKKYHFENKDPLEPGNSLLLCLESSLGL
;
A
#
# COMPACT_ATOMS: atom_id res chain seq x y z
N MET A 1 -30.76 52.88 24.77
CA MET A 1 -31.83 51.85 24.73
C MET A 1 -32.72 52.08 23.52
N ARG A 2 -32.55 51.30 22.46
CA ARG A 2 -33.47 51.25 21.30
C ARG A 2 -33.38 49.86 20.68
N THR A 3 -34.42 49.08 20.90
CA THR A 3 -34.66 47.73 20.39
C THR A 3 -34.89 47.77 18.88
N ARG A 4 -34.15 46.97 18.11
CA ARG A 4 -34.39 46.74 16.68
C ARG A 4 -35.12 45.40 16.50
N LYS A 5 -36.27 45.48 15.82
CA LYS A 5 -37.09 44.36 15.34
C LYS A 5 -36.28 43.49 14.35
N ARG A 6 -36.37 42.17 14.50
CA ARG A 6 -36.00 41.18 13.48
C ARG A 6 -37.09 41.16 12.39
N ALA A 7 -36.68 41.20 11.13
CA ALA A 7 -37.47 40.72 10.01
C ALA A 7 -37.03 39.26 9.73
N LEU A 8 -38.00 38.36 9.62
CA LEU A 8 -37.84 37.00 9.15
C LEU A 8 -38.06 37.03 7.63
N GLU A 9 -37.06 36.61 6.85
CA GLU A 9 -37.24 36.26 5.44
C GLU A 9 -37.57 34.76 5.35
N GLU A 10 -38.67 34.45 4.68
CA GLU A 10 -39.09 33.09 4.34
C GLU A 10 -38.19 32.53 3.22
N VAL A 11 -37.56 31.38 3.47
CA VAL A 11 -36.79 30.64 2.46
C VAL A 11 -37.73 29.62 1.80
N SER A 12 -37.86 29.72 0.48
CA SER A 12 -38.60 28.77 -0.37
C SER A 12 -37.86 27.42 -0.46
N PRO A 13 -38.54 26.26 -0.47
CA PRO A 13 -37.89 24.96 -0.24
C PRO A 13 -37.29 24.28 -1.49
N ASN A 14 -36.97 25.02 -2.55
CA ASN A 14 -36.45 24.42 -3.79
C ASN A 14 -35.31 25.25 -4.38
N GLU A 15 -34.12 25.13 -3.81
CA GLU A 15 -32.84 25.42 -4.46
C GLU A 15 -31.72 24.77 -3.61
N SER A 16 -31.40 23.50 -3.88
CA SER A 16 -30.17 22.89 -3.39
C SER A 16 -29.02 23.30 -4.32
N PRO A 17 -27.93 23.90 -3.83
CA PRO A 17 -26.78 24.18 -4.68
C PRO A 17 -26.04 22.87 -4.98
N GLU A 18 -25.96 22.50 -6.26
CA GLU A 18 -25.06 21.45 -6.74
C GLU A 18 -23.61 21.74 -6.30
N PRO A 19 -22.84 20.73 -5.85
CA PRO A 19 -21.45 20.92 -5.48
C PRO A 19 -20.62 21.24 -6.73
N LYS A 20 -20.07 22.45 -6.77
CA LYS A 20 -19.11 22.86 -7.80
C LYS A 20 -17.80 22.09 -7.61
N LEU A 21 -17.53 21.16 -8.53
CA LEU A 21 -16.23 20.52 -8.70
C LEU A 21 -15.11 21.58 -8.66
N ALA A 22 -14.17 21.44 -7.73
CA ALA A 22 -13.03 22.34 -7.64
C ALA A 22 -12.23 22.30 -8.95
N LYS A 23 -12.14 23.44 -9.64
CA LYS A 23 -11.36 23.56 -10.87
C LYS A 23 -9.88 23.39 -10.56
N ARG A 24 -9.26 22.41 -11.25
CA ARG A 24 -7.81 22.18 -11.33
C ARG A 24 -7.12 23.48 -11.75
N LEU A 25 -6.39 24.12 -10.84
CA LEU A 25 -5.59 25.31 -11.14
C LEU A 25 -4.31 24.87 -11.84
N THR A 26 -4.15 25.27 -13.11
CA THR A 26 -2.90 25.18 -13.86
C THR A 26 -1.84 26.04 -13.18
N ARG A 27 -0.92 25.42 -12.45
CA ARG A 27 0.27 26.07 -11.90
C ARG A 27 1.33 26.18 -13.00
N ASP A 28 1.28 27.27 -13.75
CA ASP A 28 2.40 27.69 -14.59
C ASP A 28 2.93 29.05 -14.13
N ARG A 29 4.26 29.10 -14.02
CA ARG A 29 5.15 30.25 -13.73
C ARG A 29 5.21 30.72 -12.28
N GLU A 30 6.09 30.07 -11.51
CA GLU A 30 6.97 30.81 -10.56
C GLU A 30 8.19 30.04 -10.01
N ASN A 31 8.49 28.81 -10.46
CA ASN A 31 9.65 28.04 -9.96
C ASN A 31 10.81 27.87 -10.96
N ALA A 32 10.92 28.74 -11.97
CA ALA A 32 11.90 28.59 -13.05
C ALA A 32 13.39 28.86 -12.68
N SER A 33 13.78 28.92 -11.39
CA SER A 33 15.18 29.27 -11.05
C SER A 33 15.87 28.47 -9.95
N VAL A 34 15.26 27.42 -9.38
CA VAL A 34 15.99 26.54 -8.45
C VAL A 34 16.64 25.39 -9.21
N ARG A 35 17.90 25.65 -9.57
CA ARG A 35 18.90 24.86 -10.31
C ARG A 35 18.73 23.32 -10.36
N LEU A 36 18.90 22.87 -11.61
CA LEU A 36 19.08 21.55 -12.22
C LEU A 36 19.98 20.50 -11.52
N GLU A 37 20.58 20.79 -10.37
CA GLU A 37 21.50 19.86 -9.66
C GLU A 37 20.79 19.05 -8.57
N SER A 38 19.63 19.48 -8.09
CA SER A 38 18.82 18.76 -7.09
C SER A 38 17.99 17.61 -7.68
N VAL A 39 17.80 17.59 -9.00
CA VAL A 39 16.91 16.64 -9.70
C VAL A 39 17.58 15.26 -9.89
N VAL A 40 18.92 15.20 -9.90
CA VAL A 40 19.66 13.95 -10.16
C VAL A 40 19.79 13.08 -8.90
N LEU A 41 19.58 13.63 -7.70
CA LEU A 41 19.75 12.91 -6.43
C LEU A 41 18.46 12.36 -5.80
N GLN A 42 17.28 12.69 -6.34
CA GLN A 42 16.00 12.42 -5.65
C GLN A 42 15.07 11.40 -6.31
N HIS A 43 15.49 10.80 -7.43
CA HIS A 43 14.76 9.72 -8.11
C HIS A 43 15.45 8.34 -8.01
N ALA A 44 16.52 8.23 -7.24
CA ALA A 44 17.06 6.93 -6.90
C ALA A 44 16.07 6.24 -5.95
N ASP A 45 15.56 5.07 -6.37
CA ASP A 45 15.03 4.07 -5.44
C ASP A 45 16.08 3.96 -4.31
N PRO A 46 15.76 4.33 -3.05
CA PRO A 46 16.77 4.37 -2.00
C PRO A 46 17.36 2.98 -1.73
N PHE A 47 16.73 1.93 -2.26
CA PHE A 47 17.31 0.61 -2.37
C PHE A 47 18.01 0.48 -3.71
N SER A 48 19.34 0.59 -3.67
CA SER A 48 20.14 -0.07 -4.70
C SER A 48 19.75 -1.54 -4.65
N LEU A 49 19.31 -2.09 -5.79
CA LEU A 49 18.93 -3.50 -5.92
C LEU A 49 19.91 -4.45 -5.21
N LYS A 50 21.19 -4.04 -5.13
CA LYS A 50 22.31 -4.75 -4.51
C LYS A 50 22.05 -5.26 -3.09
N GLU A 51 21.22 -4.61 -2.27
CA GLU A 51 20.91 -5.07 -0.91
C GLU A 51 19.83 -6.17 -0.85
N VAL A 52 18.92 -6.21 -1.84
CA VAL A 52 17.89 -7.26 -1.97
C VAL A 52 18.44 -8.47 -2.76
N LEU A 53 19.52 -8.27 -3.51
CA LEU A 53 20.06 -9.22 -4.49
C LEU A 53 20.85 -10.41 -3.90
N THR A 54 21.20 -10.45 -2.61
CA THR A 54 22.11 -11.50 -2.09
C THR A 54 21.45 -12.80 -1.62
N LEU A 55 20.16 -13.04 -1.94
CA LEU A 55 19.44 -14.31 -1.72
C LEU A 55 19.43 -14.88 -0.28
N GLN A 56 19.92 -14.13 0.71
CA GLN A 56 19.85 -14.50 2.13
C GLN A 56 18.98 -13.47 2.86
N LEU A 57 17.67 -13.64 2.77
CA LEU A 57 16.75 -12.89 3.62
C LEU A 57 17.10 -13.22 5.08
N LYS A 58 17.66 -12.25 5.78
CA LYS A 58 17.88 -12.36 7.21
C LYS A 58 16.58 -12.05 7.93
N TYR A 59 16.08 -13.03 8.67
CA TYR A 59 14.82 -12.89 9.39
C TYR A 59 15.08 -12.55 10.86
N VAL A 60 14.29 -11.61 11.36
CA VAL A 60 14.20 -11.31 12.78
C VAL A 60 12.79 -11.62 13.27
N THR A 61 12.68 -12.00 14.54
CA THR A 61 11.41 -12.20 15.22
C THR A 61 10.90 -10.87 15.75
N TYR A 62 9.58 -10.73 15.85
CA TYR A 62 8.95 -9.62 16.56
C TYR A 62 7.97 -10.15 17.61
N ALA A 63 7.60 -9.28 18.56
CA ALA A 63 6.68 -9.63 19.64
C ALA A 63 5.34 -10.13 19.10
N LYS A 64 4.60 -10.92 19.90
CA LYS A 64 3.26 -11.37 19.51
C LYS A 64 2.38 -10.14 19.24
N PRO A 65 1.86 -9.95 18.03
CA PRO A 65 1.15 -8.74 17.64
C PRO A 65 -0.30 -8.73 18.14
N SER A 66 -0.88 -7.53 18.28
CA SER A 66 -2.26 -7.31 18.74
C SER A 66 -3.29 -8.08 17.92
N TYR A 67 -3.14 -8.12 16.59
CA TYR A 67 -4.02 -8.81 15.65
C TYR A 67 -4.03 -10.35 15.81
N SER A 68 -3.17 -10.91 16.66
CA SER A 68 -3.08 -12.35 16.91
C SER A 68 -3.60 -12.81 18.29
N PHE A 69 -3.99 -11.88 19.16
CA PHE A 69 -4.57 -12.22 20.47
C PHE A 69 -6.05 -12.51 20.34
N ASP A 70 -6.58 -13.43 21.14
CA ASP A 70 -8.03 -13.71 21.19
C ASP A 70 -8.80 -12.50 21.76
N LEU A 71 -10.06 -12.33 21.32
CA LEU A 71 -10.90 -11.21 21.78
C LEU A 71 -11.08 -11.20 23.30
N GLU A 72 -11.19 -12.37 23.92
CA GLU A 72 -11.32 -12.47 25.38
C GLU A 72 -10.02 -12.05 26.11
N ASP A 73 -8.84 -12.39 25.58
CA ASP A 73 -7.57 -11.91 26.12
C ASP A 73 -7.41 -10.38 25.94
N ILE A 74 -8.01 -9.80 24.90
CA ILE A 74 -8.09 -8.35 24.70
C ILE A 74 -9.02 -7.73 25.75
N LYS A 75 -10.27 -8.19 25.85
CA LYS A 75 -11.29 -7.68 26.78
C LYS A 75 -10.83 -7.74 28.24
N THR A 76 -10.16 -8.83 28.63
CA THR A 76 -9.69 -9.05 30.00
C THR A 76 -8.36 -8.35 30.31
N GLY A 77 -7.71 -7.71 29.33
CA GLY A 77 -6.40 -7.05 29.50
C GLY A 77 -5.22 -8.01 29.64
N LYS A 78 -5.44 -9.34 29.57
CA LYS A 78 -4.41 -10.38 29.68
C LYS A 78 -3.34 -10.30 28.59
N HIS A 79 -3.72 -9.80 27.41
CA HIS A 79 -2.79 -9.52 26.32
C HIS A 79 -1.68 -8.51 26.72
N ILE A 80 -1.97 -7.51 27.56
CA ILE A 80 -0.98 -6.48 27.97
C ILE A 80 0.14 -7.10 28.81
N GLN A 81 -0.23 -7.93 29.80
CA GLN A 81 0.73 -8.58 30.70
C GLN A 81 1.63 -9.56 29.94
N THR A 82 1.09 -10.23 28.92
CA THR A 82 1.84 -11.18 28.09
C THR A 82 2.65 -10.49 27.00
N ALA A 83 2.19 -9.35 26.46
CA ALA A 83 2.89 -8.58 25.44
C ALA A 83 4.29 -8.13 25.88
N ALA A 84 4.45 -7.63 27.11
CA ALA A 84 5.76 -7.23 27.63
C ALA A 84 6.77 -8.39 27.64
N ARG A 85 6.33 -9.57 28.10
CA ARG A 85 7.16 -10.80 28.11
C ARG A 85 7.51 -11.26 26.70
N TYR A 86 6.57 -11.17 25.76
CA TYR A 86 6.84 -11.48 24.36
C TYR A 86 7.84 -10.52 23.73
N LYS A 87 7.72 -9.22 24.05
CA LYS A 87 8.65 -8.20 23.56
C LYS A 87 10.08 -8.49 24.03
N GLU A 88 10.27 -8.70 25.34
CA GLU A 88 11.60 -9.00 25.88
C GLU A 88 12.23 -10.27 25.25
N ARG A 89 11.41 -11.31 25.08
CA ARG A 89 11.89 -12.62 24.60
C ARG A 89 12.18 -12.65 23.10
N TYR A 90 11.32 -12.03 22.29
CA TYR A 90 11.31 -12.25 20.84
C TYR A 90 11.67 -11.01 20.01
N ASP A 91 11.43 -9.80 20.50
CA ASP A 91 11.53 -8.62 19.64
C ASP A 91 12.97 -8.34 19.18
N GLY A 92 13.15 -8.22 17.86
CA GLY A 92 14.43 -7.94 17.20
C GLY A 92 15.47 -9.06 17.27
N LYS A 93 15.11 -10.27 17.75
CA LYS A 93 16.06 -11.39 17.86
C LYS A 93 16.18 -12.16 16.53
N PRO A 94 17.30 -12.85 16.25
CA PRO A 94 17.43 -13.68 15.05
C PRO A 94 16.42 -14.83 15.02
N ALA A 95 15.72 -15.01 13.90
CA ALA A 95 14.65 -16.00 13.76
C ALA A 95 15.14 -17.46 13.79
N GLU A 96 16.43 -17.71 13.56
CA GLU A 96 17.05 -19.03 13.66
C GLU A 96 17.06 -19.54 15.11
N LYS A 97 17.10 -18.63 16.10
CA LYS A 97 17.04 -18.98 17.53
C LYS A 97 15.64 -19.39 17.98
N PHE A 98 14.62 -19.13 17.16
CA PHE A 98 13.21 -19.36 17.48
C PHE A 98 12.48 -20.02 16.31
N PRO A 99 12.83 -21.25 15.90
CA PRO A 99 12.31 -21.89 14.69
C PRO A 99 10.78 -22.06 14.70
N ASN A 100 10.18 -22.19 15.88
CA ASN A 100 8.74 -22.38 16.06
C ASN A 100 7.97 -21.08 16.31
N TRP A 101 8.64 -19.92 16.34
CA TRP A 101 7.97 -18.64 16.53
C TRP A 101 7.42 -18.14 15.17
N PRO A 102 6.10 -17.93 15.03
CA PRO A 102 5.51 -17.63 13.73
C PRO A 102 5.70 -16.18 13.29
N TYR A 103 5.98 -15.25 14.21
CA TYR A 103 6.07 -13.82 13.92
C TYR A 103 7.50 -13.44 13.56
N VAL A 104 7.78 -13.52 12.27
CA VAL A 104 9.08 -13.20 11.68
C VAL A 104 8.90 -12.21 10.54
N ILE A 105 9.92 -11.38 10.33
CA ILE A 105 9.95 -10.40 9.25
C ILE A 105 11.39 -10.34 8.71
N SER A 106 11.56 -10.23 7.39
CA SER A 106 12.90 -10.02 6.84
C SER A 106 13.40 -8.61 7.20
N GLN A 107 14.71 -8.43 7.40
CA GLN A 107 15.26 -7.10 7.72
C GLN A 107 14.94 -6.07 6.63
N ALA A 108 15.07 -6.45 5.35
CA ALA A 108 14.71 -5.60 4.22
C ALA A 108 13.22 -5.21 4.23
N THR A 109 12.34 -6.16 4.59
CA THR A 109 10.91 -5.87 4.77
C THR A 109 10.71 -4.85 5.90
N ALA A 110 11.34 -5.04 7.06
CA ALA A 110 11.17 -4.16 8.21
C ALA A 110 11.61 -2.71 7.92
N GLU A 111 12.68 -2.53 7.15
CA GLU A 111 13.12 -1.21 6.69
C GLU A 111 12.11 -0.55 5.74
N LEU A 112 11.54 -1.31 4.81
CA LEU A 112 10.47 -0.80 3.94
C LEU A 112 9.21 -0.42 4.72
N VAL A 113 8.82 -1.20 5.73
CA VAL A 113 7.67 -0.86 6.59
C VAL A 113 7.90 0.48 7.28
N LYS A 114 9.07 0.70 7.88
CA LYS A 114 9.42 1.99 8.50
C LYS A 114 9.32 3.14 7.51
N LYS A 115 9.84 2.93 6.29
CA LYS A 115 9.75 3.92 5.22
C LYS A 115 8.29 4.23 4.86
N TYR A 116 7.46 3.22 4.65
CA TYR A 116 6.06 3.42 4.29
C TYR A 116 5.26 4.09 5.42
N SER A 117 5.50 3.74 6.68
CA SER A 117 4.86 4.41 7.82
C SER A 117 5.28 5.88 7.90
N LEU A 118 6.54 6.20 7.63
CA LEU A 118 6.99 7.58 7.57
C LEU A 118 6.34 8.34 6.41
N GLU A 119 6.26 7.74 5.23
CA GLU A 119 5.60 8.35 4.08
C GLU A 119 4.11 8.60 4.33
N SER A 120 3.43 7.77 5.12
CA SER A 120 2.07 8.05 5.60
C SER A 120 2.01 9.27 6.52
N ILE A 121 2.90 9.35 7.53
CA ILE A 121 2.93 10.47 8.48
C ILE A 121 3.10 11.80 7.73
N LYS A 122 3.99 11.85 6.73
CA LYS A 122 4.23 13.04 5.90
C LYS A 122 3.00 13.53 5.13
N ARG A 123 1.94 12.73 5.05
CA ARG A 123 0.71 12.98 4.28
C ARG A 123 -0.54 12.95 5.15
N ASP A 124 -0.35 12.93 6.46
CA ASP A 124 -1.42 12.95 7.44
C ASP A 124 -1.53 14.35 8.04
N GLU A 125 -2.64 15.05 7.78
CA GLU A 125 -2.82 16.43 8.23
C GLU A 125 -2.90 16.54 9.76
N ASP A 126 -3.43 15.51 10.44
CA ASP A 126 -3.49 15.43 11.90
C ASP A 126 -2.09 15.35 12.50
N SER A 127 -1.18 14.62 11.85
CA SER A 127 0.23 14.56 12.24
C SER A 127 0.94 15.91 12.13
N PHE A 128 0.36 16.94 11.49
CA PHE A 128 0.94 18.27 11.38
C PHE A 128 0.07 19.38 12.00
N ASP A 129 -0.96 19.04 12.79
CA ASP A 129 -1.89 20.01 13.37
C ASP A 129 -2.52 20.92 12.28
N MET A 130 -2.85 20.33 11.14
CA MET A 130 -3.38 20.99 9.95
C MET A 130 -4.78 20.47 9.58
N VAL A 131 -5.57 21.31 8.93
CA VAL A 131 -6.79 20.89 8.20
C VAL A 131 -6.78 21.49 6.82
N VAL A 132 -6.55 20.65 5.81
CA VAL A 132 -6.55 21.01 4.40
C VAL A 132 -7.92 20.72 3.79
N SER A 133 -8.40 19.49 3.96
CA SER A 133 -9.70 19.02 3.47
C SER A 133 -10.02 17.66 4.08
N ASN A 134 -11.30 17.32 4.23
CA ASN A 134 -11.74 16.06 4.85
C ASN A 134 -11.06 14.79 4.32
N ASP A 135 -10.78 14.72 3.01
CA ASP A 135 -10.19 13.54 2.38
C ASP A 135 -8.66 13.64 2.20
N PHE A 136 -8.02 14.68 2.74
CA PHE A 136 -6.60 14.94 2.51
C PHE A 136 -5.72 13.75 2.91
N THR A 137 -5.87 13.27 4.15
CA THR A 137 -5.14 12.09 4.64
C THR A 137 -5.50 10.83 3.84
N GLY A 138 -6.75 10.69 3.39
CA GLY A 138 -7.18 9.59 2.52
C GLY A 138 -6.42 9.57 1.19
N TYR A 139 -6.39 10.70 0.50
CA TYR A 139 -5.60 10.86 -0.74
C TYR A 139 -4.08 10.74 -0.49
N GLY A 140 -3.62 11.16 0.69
CA GLY A 140 -2.25 10.92 1.15
C GLY A 140 -1.90 9.43 1.19
N LEU A 141 -2.75 8.61 1.83
CA LEU A 141 -2.59 7.16 1.86
C LEU A 141 -2.69 6.54 0.46
N GLN A 142 -3.61 7.01 -0.38
CA GLN A 142 -3.71 6.60 -1.78
C GLN A 142 -2.38 6.83 -2.52
N GLU A 143 -1.74 7.99 -2.35
CA GLU A 143 -0.44 8.29 -2.95
C GLU A 143 0.67 7.35 -2.45
N VAL A 144 0.69 7.01 -1.15
CA VAL A 144 1.64 6.03 -0.59
C VAL A 144 1.45 4.65 -1.19
N ILE A 145 0.20 4.19 -1.33
CA ILE A 145 -0.13 2.89 -1.93
C ILE A 145 0.26 2.86 -3.40
N GLU A 146 -0.06 3.90 -4.17
CA GLU A 146 0.33 4.00 -5.57
C GLU A 146 1.84 4.05 -5.76
N ASN A 147 2.58 4.73 -4.86
CA ASN A 147 4.04 4.71 -4.85
C ASN A 147 4.59 3.29 -4.65
N GLN A 148 3.96 2.48 -3.79
CA GLN A 148 4.33 1.07 -3.61
C GLN A 148 4.07 0.24 -4.88
N LEU A 149 2.90 0.39 -5.50
CA LEU A 149 2.56 -0.28 -6.76
C LEU A 149 3.50 0.15 -7.91
N THR A 150 3.85 1.43 -7.98
CA THR A 150 4.85 1.98 -8.91
C THR A 150 6.22 1.33 -8.69
N ALA A 151 6.63 1.12 -7.44
CA ALA A 151 7.90 0.47 -7.13
C ALA A 151 7.90 -1.02 -7.52
N ILE A 152 6.79 -1.73 -7.31
CA ILE A 152 6.58 -3.10 -7.80
C ILE A 152 6.66 -3.11 -9.34
N ASN A 153 5.95 -2.22 -10.03
CA ASN A 153 5.99 -2.12 -11.49
C ASN A 153 7.41 -1.87 -12.00
N SER A 154 8.12 -0.95 -11.36
CA SER A 154 9.50 -0.61 -11.70
C SER A 154 10.45 -1.80 -11.54
N LEU A 155 10.23 -2.65 -10.53
CA LEU A 155 10.98 -3.89 -10.36
C LEU A 155 10.62 -4.92 -11.44
N MET A 156 9.33 -5.14 -11.71
CA MET A 156 8.87 -6.08 -12.75
C MET A 156 9.35 -5.69 -14.17
N ALA A 157 9.68 -4.41 -14.40
CA ALA A 157 10.18 -3.92 -15.69
C ALA A 157 11.69 -4.16 -15.90
N LYS A 158 12.44 -4.54 -14.86
CA LYS A 158 13.90 -4.73 -14.94
C LYS A 158 14.23 -6.02 -15.70
N ARG A 159 15.01 -5.89 -16.78
CA ARG A 159 15.34 -7.00 -17.72
C ARG A 159 16.54 -7.84 -17.31
N HIS A 160 17.37 -7.34 -16.40
CA HIS A 160 18.67 -7.94 -16.05
C HIS A 160 18.69 -8.58 -14.65
N VAL A 161 17.53 -8.76 -14.05
CA VAL A 161 17.38 -9.40 -12.73
C VAL A 161 17.03 -10.87 -12.95
N SER A 162 17.66 -11.78 -12.22
CA SER A 162 17.32 -13.21 -12.32
C SER A 162 15.90 -13.47 -11.81
N ALA A 163 15.32 -14.62 -12.18
CA ALA A 163 13.95 -14.95 -11.78
C ALA A 163 13.79 -15.01 -10.24
N ASP A 164 14.77 -15.58 -9.55
CA ASP A 164 14.73 -15.76 -8.09
C ASP A 164 14.87 -14.41 -7.37
N GLU A 165 15.81 -13.57 -7.82
CA GLU A 165 16.00 -12.21 -7.30
C GLU A 165 14.76 -11.34 -7.53
N LEU A 166 14.13 -11.45 -8.71
CA LEU A 166 12.89 -10.75 -9.01
C LEU A 166 11.78 -11.21 -8.07
N ALA A 167 11.61 -12.53 -7.89
CA ALA A 167 10.59 -13.11 -7.04
C ALA A 167 10.76 -12.69 -5.57
N VAL A 168 11.99 -12.75 -5.04
CA VAL A 168 12.32 -12.30 -3.68
C VAL A 168 12.08 -10.80 -3.53
N GLY A 169 12.50 -9.98 -4.49
CA GLY A 169 12.29 -8.53 -4.43
C GLY A 169 10.82 -8.13 -4.48
N LEU A 170 10.00 -8.82 -5.27
CA LEU A 170 8.55 -8.61 -5.27
C LEU A 170 7.93 -9.04 -3.93
N TRP A 171 8.36 -10.19 -3.40
CA TRP A 171 7.89 -10.68 -2.11
C TRP A 171 8.23 -9.73 -0.96
N VAL A 172 9.46 -9.19 -0.90
CA VAL A 172 9.87 -8.23 0.13
C VAL A 172 8.98 -6.98 0.12
N ARG A 173 8.66 -6.45 -1.08
CA ARG A 173 7.77 -5.29 -1.22
C ARG A 173 6.34 -5.61 -0.80
N LEU A 174 5.84 -6.78 -1.16
CA LEU A 174 4.49 -7.20 -0.79
C LEU A 174 4.37 -7.52 0.70
N SER A 175 5.37 -8.18 1.28
CA SER A 175 5.51 -8.41 2.72
C SER A 175 5.53 -7.07 3.47
N ALA A 176 6.25 -6.07 2.94
CA ALA A 176 6.29 -4.75 3.56
C ALA A 176 4.94 -4.04 3.50
N PHE A 177 4.23 -4.12 2.37
CA PHE A 177 2.85 -3.64 2.27
C PHE A 177 1.94 -4.32 3.30
N ALA A 178 2.00 -5.65 3.40
CA ALA A 178 1.17 -6.45 4.32
C ALA A 178 1.42 -6.11 5.80
N HIS A 179 2.67 -5.88 6.19
CA HIS A 179 2.99 -5.43 7.54
C HIS A 179 2.61 -3.97 7.78
N TRP A 180 2.77 -3.11 6.76
CA TRP A 180 2.41 -1.70 6.84
C TRP A 180 0.91 -1.53 7.06
N THR A 181 0.03 -2.23 6.35
CA THR A 181 -1.44 -2.11 6.51
C THR A 181 -1.89 -2.38 7.95
N GLN A 182 -1.21 -3.27 8.67
CA GLN A 182 -1.49 -3.60 10.08
C GLN A 182 -1.03 -2.54 11.09
N SER A 183 -0.24 -1.56 10.63
CA SER A 183 0.29 -0.45 11.43
C SER A 183 -0.38 0.89 11.13
N GLN A 184 -1.25 0.96 10.12
CA GLN A 184 -1.86 2.20 9.66
C GLN A 184 -3.36 2.25 9.98
N GLN A 185 -3.87 3.45 10.22
CA GLN A 185 -5.30 3.69 10.25
C GLN A 185 -5.79 3.90 8.82
N LEU A 186 -6.40 2.86 8.22
CA LEU A 186 -6.84 2.89 6.82
C LEU A 186 -8.24 3.49 6.62
N ALA A 187 -8.96 3.84 7.69
CA ALA A 187 -10.30 4.41 7.59
C ALA A 187 -10.37 5.68 6.68
N PRO A 188 -9.44 6.65 6.76
CA PRO A 188 -9.44 7.78 5.83
C PRO A 188 -9.29 7.37 4.37
N TRP A 189 -8.57 6.28 4.08
CA TRP A 189 -8.41 5.76 2.72
C TRP A 189 -9.67 5.05 2.21
N PHE A 190 -10.36 4.28 3.05
CA PHE A 190 -11.61 3.62 2.69
C PHE A 190 -12.76 4.60 2.44
N MET A 191 -12.70 5.77 3.09
CA MET A 191 -13.79 6.75 3.10
C MET A 191 -13.55 7.92 2.14
N MET A 192 -12.53 7.83 1.27
CA MET A 192 -12.32 8.83 0.22
C MET A 192 -13.55 8.99 -0.66
N ASP A 193 -13.82 10.23 -1.10
CA ASP A 193 -14.90 10.53 -2.03
C ASP A 193 -14.74 9.89 -3.42
N ASP A 194 -13.51 9.63 -3.87
CA ASP A 194 -13.21 8.86 -5.09
C ASP A 194 -13.21 7.34 -4.84
N GLY A 195 -14.41 6.82 -4.55
CA GLY A 195 -14.62 5.40 -4.30
C GLY A 195 -14.27 4.49 -5.50
N GLN A 196 -14.31 5.00 -6.74
CA GLN A 196 -13.95 4.21 -7.91
C GLN A 196 -12.43 4.02 -8.01
N ARG A 197 -11.63 5.07 -7.79
CA ARG A 197 -10.16 4.95 -7.72
C ARG A 197 -9.74 4.02 -6.61
N TRP A 198 -10.40 4.11 -5.46
CA TRP A 198 -10.16 3.20 -4.36
C TRP A 198 -10.39 1.72 -4.78
N GLN A 199 -11.53 1.39 -5.38
CA GLN A 199 -11.82 0.02 -5.85
C GLN A 199 -10.81 -0.46 -6.91
N ASP A 200 -10.49 0.37 -7.89
CA ASP A 200 -9.52 0.02 -8.94
C ASP A 200 -8.11 -0.21 -8.35
N THR A 201 -7.75 0.54 -7.30
CA THR A 201 -6.50 0.37 -6.56
C THR A 201 -6.49 -0.93 -5.77
N VAL A 202 -7.57 -1.28 -5.07
CA VAL A 202 -7.71 -2.56 -4.36
C VAL A 202 -7.61 -3.73 -5.34
N ALA A 203 -8.26 -3.64 -6.51
CA ALA A 203 -8.14 -4.64 -7.55
C ALA A 203 -6.66 -4.80 -7.99
N MET A 204 -5.95 -3.70 -8.22
CA MET A 204 -4.52 -3.73 -8.58
C MET A 204 -3.63 -4.33 -7.49
N ILE A 205 -3.93 -4.13 -6.21
CA ILE A 205 -3.24 -4.80 -5.11
C ILE A 205 -3.46 -6.32 -5.20
N GLY A 206 -4.71 -6.77 -5.42
CA GLY A 206 -5.03 -8.18 -5.65
C GLY A 206 -4.22 -8.79 -6.81
N ILE A 207 -4.12 -8.07 -7.92
CA ILE A 207 -3.33 -8.47 -9.10
C ILE A 207 -1.83 -8.49 -8.78
N ALA A 208 -1.32 -7.53 -8.00
CA ALA A 208 0.08 -7.50 -7.56
C ALA A 208 0.44 -8.73 -6.71
N ILE A 209 -0.48 -9.17 -5.84
CA ILE A 209 -0.32 -10.39 -5.04
C ILE A 209 -0.19 -11.59 -5.97
N LEU A 210 -1.13 -11.76 -6.92
CA LEU A 210 -1.09 -12.88 -7.86
C LEU A 210 0.17 -12.89 -8.73
N ALA A 211 0.60 -11.73 -9.22
CA ALA A 211 1.83 -11.59 -10.00
C ALA A 211 3.07 -12.00 -9.17
N THR A 212 3.11 -11.61 -7.89
CA THR A 212 4.20 -11.97 -6.97
C THR A 212 4.20 -13.47 -6.66
N LEU A 213 3.03 -14.06 -6.37
CA LEU A 213 2.91 -15.51 -6.15
C LEU A 213 3.32 -16.31 -7.40
N ASN A 214 2.94 -15.85 -8.59
CA ASN A 214 3.37 -16.44 -9.85
C ASN A 214 4.90 -16.35 -10.04
N ALA A 215 5.53 -15.24 -9.65
CA ALA A 215 6.98 -15.11 -9.70
C ALA A 215 7.68 -16.09 -8.74
N LEU A 216 7.19 -16.21 -7.50
CA LEU A 216 7.72 -17.17 -6.51
C LEU A 216 7.56 -18.62 -6.95
N ASP A 217 6.40 -19.00 -7.48
CA ASP A 217 6.13 -20.36 -7.98
C ASP A 217 7.07 -20.73 -9.15
N ARG A 218 7.27 -19.80 -10.09
CA ARG A 218 8.21 -19.98 -11.20
C ARG A 218 9.67 -20.07 -10.76
N ALA A 219 10.04 -19.34 -9.71
CA ALA A 219 11.35 -19.40 -9.06
C ALA A 219 11.51 -20.62 -8.12
N LYS A 220 10.47 -21.46 -7.96
CA LYS A 220 10.47 -22.58 -7.00
C LYS A 220 10.72 -22.15 -5.54
N LEU A 221 10.26 -20.94 -5.22
CA LEU A 221 10.31 -20.36 -3.87
C LEU A 221 8.94 -20.37 -3.18
N LEU A 222 7.85 -20.65 -3.89
CA LEU A 222 6.52 -20.79 -3.29
C LEU A 222 6.31 -22.24 -2.81
N MET A 223 6.83 -22.60 -1.65
CA MET A 223 6.71 -23.95 -1.10
C MET A 223 6.80 -23.96 0.43
N GLU A 224 6.29 -25.00 1.08
CA GLU A 224 6.25 -25.12 2.54
C GLU A 224 7.62 -24.96 3.23
N HIS A 225 8.69 -25.49 2.64
CA HIS A 225 10.05 -25.40 3.15
C HIS A 225 10.92 -24.42 2.35
N SER A 226 10.35 -23.28 1.99
CA SER A 226 11.03 -22.21 1.25
C SER A 226 12.07 -21.47 2.12
N PRO A 227 13.16 -20.93 1.52
CA PRO A 227 14.00 -19.93 2.20
C PRO A 227 13.22 -18.64 2.52
N VAL A 228 12.08 -18.40 1.87
CA VAL A 228 11.13 -17.34 2.22
C VAL A 228 10.26 -17.82 3.38
N ARG A 229 10.65 -17.50 4.62
CA ARG A 229 10.09 -18.09 5.85
C ARG A 229 8.72 -17.54 6.24
N ASP A 230 8.33 -16.37 5.74
CA ASP A 230 7.14 -15.62 6.17
C ASP A 230 5.92 -15.81 5.26
N LEU A 231 5.95 -16.73 4.29
CA LEU A 231 4.87 -16.99 3.32
C LEU A 231 3.48 -17.07 3.96
N GLY A 232 3.30 -17.98 4.92
CA GLY A 232 1.99 -18.22 5.56
C GLY A 232 1.50 -17.04 6.41
N LEU A 233 2.42 -16.28 7.01
CA LEU A 233 2.10 -15.11 7.82
C LEU A 233 1.72 -13.91 6.94
N VAL A 234 2.52 -13.59 5.93
CA VAL A 234 2.25 -12.48 5.01
C VAL A 234 0.95 -12.71 4.26
N LEU A 235 0.69 -13.93 3.79
CA LEU A 235 -0.61 -14.26 3.19
C LEU A 235 -1.78 -14.08 4.16
N ALA A 236 -1.57 -14.31 5.46
CA ALA A 236 -2.61 -14.05 6.46
C ALA A 236 -2.84 -12.55 6.66
N LEU A 237 -1.79 -11.72 6.69
CA LEU A 237 -1.90 -10.26 6.80
C LEU A 237 -2.56 -9.64 5.55
N LEU A 238 -2.21 -10.14 4.37
CA LEU A 238 -2.85 -9.74 3.10
C LEU A 238 -4.32 -10.16 3.08
N GLY A 239 -4.62 -11.39 3.49
CA GLY A 239 -6.00 -11.90 3.56
C GLY A 239 -6.87 -11.10 4.52
N ASP A 240 -6.32 -10.67 5.64
CA ASP A 240 -7.00 -9.80 6.60
C ASP A 240 -7.31 -8.42 6.01
N PHE A 241 -6.30 -7.77 5.40
CA PHE A 241 -6.46 -6.51 4.67
C PHE A 241 -7.50 -6.61 3.54
N ILE A 242 -7.47 -7.72 2.80
CA ILE A 242 -8.44 -8.01 1.75
C ILE A 242 -9.85 -8.03 2.33
N CYS A 243 -10.06 -8.76 3.44
CA CYS A 243 -11.37 -8.83 4.05
C CYS A 243 -11.84 -7.46 4.55
N ASP A 244 -10.97 -6.64 5.13
CA ASP A 244 -11.30 -5.25 5.49
C ASP A 244 -11.78 -4.45 4.26
N CYS A 245 -11.09 -4.58 3.12
CA CYS A 245 -11.51 -3.92 1.88
C CYS A 245 -12.86 -4.44 1.36
N LEU A 246 -13.10 -5.76 1.43
CA LEU A 246 -14.35 -6.36 0.97
C LEU A 246 -15.54 -5.99 1.84
N ASP A 247 -15.32 -5.83 3.14
CA ASP A 247 -16.35 -5.38 4.08
C ASP A 247 -16.81 -3.94 3.74
N GLN A 248 -15.94 -3.12 3.13
CA GLN A 248 -16.28 -1.79 2.60
C GLN A 248 -16.86 -1.82 1.18
N ALA A 249 -16.32 -2.66 0.27
CA ALA A 249 -16.70 -2.68 -1.15
C ALA A 249 -18.01 -3.44 -1.43
N THR A 250 -18.51 -4.24 -0.50
CA THR A 250 -19.65 -5.19 -0.63
C THR A 250 -19.48 -6.31 -1.66
N THR A 251 -18.64 -6.12 -2.68
CA THR A 251 -18.26 -7.12 -3.70
C THR A 251 -16.74 -7.12 -3.83
N ILE A 252 -16.18 -8.12 -4.53
CA ILE A 252 -14.74 -8.17 -4.79
C ILE A 252 -14.37 -7.09 -5.83
N PRO A 253 -13.51 -6.11 -5.49
CA PRO A 253 -13.09 -5.10 -6.45
C PRO A 253 -12.43 -5.68 -7.69
N TYR A 254 -12.73 -5.06 -8.81
CA TYR A 254 -12.15 -5.31 -10.11
C TYR A 254 -11.83 -3.96 -10.76
N LEU A 255 -10.97 -3.96 -11.78
CA LEU A 255 -10.69 -2.74 -12.53
C LEU A 255 -11.95 -2.33 -13.31
N SER A 256 -12.52 -1.17 -13.02
CA SER A 256 -13.76 -0.65 -13.65
C SER A 256 -13.81 -0.80 -15.17
N SER A 257 -12.70 -0.53 -15.84
CA SER A 257 -12.53 -0.63 -17.29
C SER A 257 -12.23 -2.04 -17.81
N ASN A 258 -12.08 -3.02 -16.91
CA ASN A 258 -11.96 -4.45 -17.20
C ASN A 258 -12.69 -5.30 -16.14
N PRO A 259 -14.04 -5.42 -16.22
CA PRO A 259 -14.86 -6.09 -15.21
C PRO A 259 -14.73 -7.61 -15.20
N ARG A 260 -13.91 -8.18 -16.09
CA ARG A 260 -13.79 -9.62 -16.28
C ARG A 260 -12.79 -10.27 -15.32
N GLU A 261 -12.42 -9.67 -14.19
CA GLU A 261 -11.42 -10.29 -13.32
C GLU A 261 -11.63 -10.01 -11.84
N ILE A 262 -12.33 -10.95 -11.20
CA ILE A 262 -12.76 -10.91 -9.80
C ILE A 262 -12.08 -12.05 -8.99
N CYS A 263 -11.08 -12.70 -9.59
CA CYS A 263 -10.60 -14.01 -9.14
C CYS A 263 -9.60 -14.00 -7.98
N TRP A 264 -9.08 -12.83 -7.63
CA TRP A 264 -7.84 -12.76 -6.89
C TRP A 264 -7.89 -13.34 -5.47
N PRO A 265 -8.98 -13.25 -4.67
CA PRO A 265 -9.01 -13.89 -3.35
C PRO A 265 -8.95 -15.43 -3.47
N TYR A 266 -9.78 -16.00 -4.34
CA TYR A 266 -9.84 -17.44 -4.62
C TYR A 266 -8.49 -17.98 -5.11
N LYS A 267 -7.83 -17.22 -5.99
CA LYS A 267 -6.51 -17.59 -6.51
C LYS A 267 -5.41 -17.55 -5.46
N ILE A 268 -5.44 -16.59 -4.54
CA ILE A 268 -4.48 -16.54 -3.43
C ILE A 268 -4.57 -17.81 -2.57
N VAL A 269 -5.79 -18.21 -2.18
CA VAL A 269 -6.01 -19.45 -1.40
C VAL A 269 -5.59 -20.69 -2.21
N SER A 270 -5.94 -20.75 -3.49
CA SER A 270 -5.54 -21.83 -4.39
C SER A 270 -4.02 -21.97 -4.52
N TYR A 271 -3.27 -20.86 -4.64
CA TYR A 271 -1.81 -20.84 -4.66
C TYR A 271 -1.21 -21.40 -3.36
N ALA A 272 -1.75 -21.00 -2.22
CA ALA A 272 -1.28 -21.48 -0.92
C ALA A 272 -1.51 -22.99 -0.76
N LYS A 273 -2.74 -23.46 -1.05
CA LYS A 273 -3.10 -24.89 -0.97
C LYS A 273 -2.27 -25.76 -1.91
N ALA A 274 -2.09 -25.34 -3.16
CA ALA A 274 -1.32 -26.10 -4.14
C ALA A 274 0.15 -26.30 -3.75
N ASN A 275 0.68 -25.44 -2.87
CA ASN A 275 2.09 -25.45 -2.45
C ASN A 275 2.28 -25.84 -0.97
N GLY A 276 1.24 -26.36 -0.30
CA GLY A 276 1.31 -26.79 1.10
C GLY A 276 1.51 -25.65 2.10
N ILE A 277 1.22 -24.40 1.71
CA ILE A 277 1.43 -23.24 2.56
C ILE A 277 0.20 -23.03 3.45
N LYS A 278 0.40 -23.14 4.77
CA LYS A 278 -0.65 -22.82 5.75
C LYS A 278 -0.71 -21.31 6.02
N ILE A 279 -1.81 -20.68 5.63
CA ILE A 279 -2.12 -19.27 5.93
C ILE A 279 -2.49 -19.16 7.42
N LYS A 280 -1.66 -18.48 8.23
CA LYS A 280 -1.84 -18.41 9.70
C LYS A 280 -1.11 -17.22 10.32
N GLY A 281 -1.48 -16.85 11.54
CA GLY A 281 -0.80 -15.80 12.32
C GLY A 281 -1.67 -14.57 12.62
N VAL A 282 -2.84 -14.48 11.98
CA VAL A 282 -3.88 -13.50 12.29
C VAL A 282 -5.07 -14.22 12.92
N ARG A 283 -5.67 -13.63 13.96
CA ARG A 283 -6.83 -14.21 14.64
C ARG A 283 -7.99 -14.39 13.66
N GLY A 284 -8.58 -15.59 13.62
CA GLY A 284 -9.78 -15.86 12.82
C GLY A 284 -9.55 -15.89 11.30
N ILE A 285 -8.29 -15.80 10.82
CA ILE A 285 -8.00 -15.75 9.38
C ILE A 285 -8.47 -16.99 8.61
N GLU A 286 -8.48 -18.14 9.28
CA GLU A 286 -8.97 -19.40 8.71
C GLU A 286 -10.43 -19.26 8.28
N GLU A 287 -11.30 -18.75 9.15
CA GLU A 287 -12.72 -18.56 8.85
C GLU A 287 -12.95 -17.32 7.96
N ARG A 288 -12.29 -16.20 8.30
CA ARG A 288 -12.52 -14.89 7.67
C ARG A 288 -12.08 -14.85 6.20
N PHE A 289 -11.00 -15.57 5.86
CA PHE A 289 -10.38 -15.52 4.54
C PHE A 289 -10.23 -16.90 3.90
N VAL A 290 -9.59 -17.86 4.58
CA VAL A 290 -9.23 -19.15 3.96
C VAL A 290 -10.48 -19.92 3.53
N GLN A 291 -11.38 -20.23 4.47
CA GLN A 291 -12.61 -20.98 4.19
C GLN A 291 -13.55 -20.21 3.25
N LYS A 292 -13.61 -18.87 3.39
CA LYS A 292 -14.45 -18.00 2.56
C LYS A 292 -14.07 -18.08 1.07
N PHE A 293 -12.79 -18.24 0.76
CA PHE A 293 -12.26 -18.24 -0.61
C PHE A 293 -11.64 -19.57 -1.04
N ASP A 294 -11.83 -20.63 -0.25
CA ASP A 294 -11.45 -21.99 -0.62
C ASP A 294 -12.50 -22.63 -1.53
N ASP A 295 -12.62 -22.08 -2.73
CA ASP A 295 -13.51 -22.59 -3.77
C ASP A 295 -12.68 -22.99 -5.00
N VAL A 296 -12.59 -24.31 -5.22
CA VAL A 296 -11.80 -24.89 -6.30
C VAL A 296 -12.42 -24.63 -7.67
N ASP A 297 -13.75 -24.53 -7.76
CA ASP A 297 -14.45 -24.30 -9.02
C ASP A 297 -14.30 -22.85 -9.45
N GLU A 298 -14.48 -21.90 -8.53
CA GLU A 298 -14.18 -20.48 -8.77
C GLU A 298 -12.70 -20.29 -9.12
N ALA A 299 -11.78 -20.92 -8.36
CA ALA A 299 -10.37 -20.88 -8.73
C ALA A 299 -10.15 -21.47 -10.14
N ASN A 300 -10.75 -22.59 -10.51
CA ASN A 300 -10.53 -23.22 -11.81
C ASN A 300 -11.15 -22.43 -12.97
N TYR A 301 -12.27 -21.74 -12.75
CA TYR A 301 -12.90 -20.86 -13.74
C TYR A 301 -11.91 -19.83 -14.28
N TRP A 302 -11.05 -19.29 -13.40
CA TRP A 302 -10.04 -18.29 -13.73
C TRP A 302 -8.66 -18.89 -14.05
N LYS A 303 -8.59 -20.16 -14.46
CA LYS A 303 -7.31 -20.80 -14.81
C LYS A 303 -6.71 -20.17 -16.07
N ARG A 304 -5.43 -19.81 -15.98
CA ARG A 304 -4.64 -19.24 -17.08
C ARG A 304 -3.43 -20.10 -17.38
N LYS A 305 -3.00 -20.06 -18.64
CA LYS A 305 -1.75 -20.68 -19.09
C LYS A 305 -0.59 -20.17 -18.24
N GLU A 306 0.32 -21.06 -17.87
CA GLU A 306 1.53 -20.69 -17.15
C GLU A 306 2.45 -19.87 -18.06
N CYS A 307 2.75 -18.65 -17.63
CA CYS A 307 3.69 -17.75 -18.28
C CYS A 307 4.19 -16.69 -17.28
N VAL A 308 5.15 -15.87 -17.72
CA VAL A 308 5.72 -14.79 -16.91
C VAL A 308 4.63 -13.82 -16.44
N ASP A 309 3.76 -13.39 -17.36
CA ASP A 309 2.69 -12.41 -17.09
C ASP A 309 1.30 -13.07 -17.01
N ARG A 310 1.21 -14.16 -16.22
CA ARG A 310 -0.02 -14.98 -16.08
C ARG A 310 -1.26 -14.15 -15.76
N TRP A 311 -1.10 -13.11 -14.95
CA TRP A 311 -2.18 -12.30 -14.43
C TRP A 311 -2.32 -10.94 -15.14
N GLY A 312 -1.58 -10.70 -16.22
CA GLY A 312 -1.72 -9.51 -17.06
C GLY A 312 -1.32 -8.20 -16.38
N TRP A 313 -0.32 -8.23 -15.50
CA TRP A 313 0.24 -7.03 -14.87
C TRP A 313 0.77 -6.06 -15.94
N GLY A 314 1.53 -6.57 -16.91
CA GLY A 314 1.90 -5.87 -18.13
C GLY A 314 3.26 -5.16 -18.15
N THR A 315 4.37 -5.90 -18.04
CA THR A 315 5.70 -5.29 -18.22
C THR A 315 6.32 -5.41 -19.61
N LYS A 316 5.76 -6.18 -20.56
CA LYS A 316 6.14 -6.12 -21.98
C LYS A 316 5.04 -6.50 -22.97
N VAL A 317 4.80 -5.58 -23.91
CA VAL A 317 4.50 -5.91 -25.31
C VAL A 317 5.77 -6.52 -25.87
N GLY A 318 5.86 -7.85 -25.86
CA GLY A 318 7.07 -8.59 -26.26
C GLY A 318 6.72 -9.69 -27.25
N ASP A 319 6.02 -9.33 -28.32
CA ASP A 319 6.22 -9.78 -29.70
C ASP A 319 5.02 -9.33 -30.53
N ILE A 320 5.30 -8.58 -31.59
CA ILE A 320 4.33 -8.02 -32.55
C ILE A 320 3.53 -9.11 -33.31
N LEU A 321 3.67 -10.38 -32.95
CA LEU A 321 3.05 -11.51 -33.63
C LEU A 321 1.94 -12.21 -32.82
N SER A 322 1.74 -11.92 -31.54
CA SER A 322 0.55 -12.41 -30.83
C SER A 322 -0.54 -11.34 -30.81
N GLN A 323 -1.42 -11.36 -31.82
CA GLN A 323 -2.64 -10.53 -31.90
C GLN A 323 -3.66 -10.81 -30.76
N ILE A 324 -3.26 -11.48 -29.68
CA ILE A 324 -4.17 -12.03 -28.66
C ILE A 324 -4.26 -11.15 -27.41
N THR A 325 -3.25 -10.33 -27.10
CA THR A 325 -3.32 -9.42 -25.94
C THR A 325 -3.44 -7.99 -26.46
N LEU A 326 -4.64 -7.41 -26.38
CA LEU A 326 -4.84 -6.05 -26.83
C LEU A 326 -4.02 -5.12 -25.92
N PRO A 327 -3.45 -4.02 -26.46
CA PRO A 327 -2.74 -3.01 -25.66
C PRO A 327 -3.55 -2.47 -24.46
N ASN A 328 -4.87 -2.67 -24.47
CA ASN A 328 -5.84 -2.26 -23.47
C ASN A 328 -6.10 -3.31 -22.37
N ASP A 329 -5.45 -4.48 -22.39
CA ASP A 329 -5.63 -5.52 -21.35
C ASP A 329 -4.57 -5.47 -20.23
N LEU A 330 -3.54 -4.64 -20.38
CA LEU A 330 -2.47 -4.52 -19.40
C LEU A 330 -2.94 -3.72 -18.19
N LYS A 331 -3.14 -4.41 -17.07
CA LYS A 331 -3.81 -3.88 -15.87
C LYS A 331 -3.12 -2.66 -15.28
N TRP A 332 -1.79 -2.68 -15.25
CA TRP A 332 -1.02 -1.51 -14.83
C TRP A 332 -1.28 -0.29 -15.72
N ARG A 333 -1.34 -0.50 -17.05
CA ARG A 333 -1.60 0.60 -18.01
C ARG A 333 -3.02 1.11 -17.91
N ILE A 334 -3.99 0.22 -17.69
CA ILE A 334 -5.38 0.59 -17.42
C ILE A 334 -5.45 1.56 -16.24
N LEU A 335 -4.86 1.20 -15.09
CA LEU A 335 -4.85 2.06 -13.91
C LEU A 335 -4.16 3.40 -14.20
N CYS A 336 -3.01 3.38 -14.89
CA CYS A 336 -2.30 4.59 -15.28
C CYS A 336 -3.08 5.49 -16.25
N GLN A 337 -3.90 4.92 -17.14
CA GLN A 337 -4.73 5.69 -18.07
C GLN A 337 -5.89 6.38 -17.34
N ALA A 338 -6.46 5.72 -16.34
CA ALA A 338 -7.56 6.25 -15.56
C ALA A 338 -7.11 7.35 -14.57
N TYR A 339 -5.99 7.13 -13.88
CA TYR A 339 -5.60 7.97 -12.73
C TYR A 339 -4.21 8.58 -12.84
N GLY A 340 -3.45 8.22 -13.87
CA GLY A 340 -2.07 8.65 -13.98
C GLY A 340 -1.91 10.07 -14.51
N GLU A 341 -0.87 10.76 -14.04
CA GLU A 341 -0.51 12.07 -14.57
C GLU A 341 0.04 11.95 -16.00
N PRO A 342 -0.44 12.77 -16.96
CA PRO A 342 0.08 12.76 -18.32
C PRO A 342 1.58 13.05 -18.33
N ARG A 343 2.35 12.20 -19.01
CA ARG A 343 3.77 12.52 -19.28
C ARG A 343 3.82 13.77 -20.16
N HIS A 344 4.43 14.83 -19.65
CA HIS A 344 4.74 16.03 -20.42
C HIS A 344 6.22 16.38 -20.26
N ILE A 345 6.78 17.19 -21.16
CA ILE A 345 8.22 17.55 -21.19
C ILE A 345 8.77 18.11 -19.86
N PHE A 346 7.91 18.58 -18.95
CA PHE A 346 8.27 19.12 -17.64
C PHE A 346 7.98 18.17 -16.47
N HIS A 347 7.40 16.99 -16.72
CA HIS A 347 7.07 16.00 -15.69
C HIS A 347 7.70 14.63 -16.03
N SER A 348 8.77 14.29 -15.33
CA SER A 348 9.49 13.02 -15.44
C SER A 348 9.15 12.01 -14.32
N GLY A 349 8.09 12.27 -13.55
CA GLY A 349 7.64 11.40 -12.47
C GLY A 349 7.02 10.08 -12.93
N PRO A 350 6.81 9.12 -12.03
CA PRO A 350 6.00 7.94 -12.33
C PRO A 350 4.56 8.36 -12.66
N PRO A 351 3.83 7.57 -13.46
CA PRO A 351 2.46 7.92 -13.85
C PRO A 351 1.50 7.93 -12.65
N LEU A 352 1.71 7.07 -11.64
CA LEU A 352 0.88 6.98 -10.44
C LEU A 352 1.71 7.25 -9.19
N GLY A 353 1.04 7.71 -8.13
CA GLY A 353 1.67 8.17 -6.90
C GLY A 353 2.36 9.52 -7.08
N GLY A 354 3.42 9.74 -6.32
CA GLY A 354 4.18 10.98 -6.30
C GLY A 354 4.39 11.51 -4.89
N ASN A 355 4.31 12.83 -4.77
CA ASN A 355 4.65 13.59 -3.58
C ASN A 355 3.75 14.83 -3.42
N TYR A 356 2.58 14.84 -4.06
CA TYR A 356 1.66 15.96 -4.05
C TYR A 356 1.10 16.20 -2.64
N PHE A 357 0.74 15.11 -1.96
CA PHE A 357 0.20 15.15 -0.59
C PHE A 357 1.28 15.18 0.49
N ASP A 358 2.57 15.14 0.13
CA ASP A 358 3.68 15.23 1.07
C ASP A 358 3.82 16.67 1.61
N ILE A 359 3.28 16.89 2.80
CA ILE A 359 3.25 18.19 3.50
C ILE A 359 4.68 18.72 3.71
N THR A 360 5.66 17.83 3.87
CA THR A 360 7.07 18.23 4.08
C THR A 360 7.68 18.92 2.86
N ARG A 361 7.07 18.73 1.68
CA ARG A 361 7.51 19.34 0.41
C ARG A 361 6.76 20.63 0.07
N TRP A 362 5.78 21.02 0.89
CA TRP A 362 5.02 22.24 0.66
C TRP A 362 5.84 23.49 0.98
N PRO A 363 5.52 24.65 0.38
CA PRO A 363 6.04 25.92 0.85
C PRO A 363 5.59 26.19 2.29
N ALA A 364 6.47 26.80 3.10
CA ALA A 364 6.16 27.18 4.49
C ALA A 364 4.88 28.02 4.61
N ALA A 365 4.66 28.95 3.66
CA ALA A 365 3.46 29.78 3.62
C ALA A 365 2.17 28.95 3.45
N GLU A 366 2.20 27.89 2.64
CA GLU A 366 1.05 27.00 2.46
C GLU A 366 0.82 26.16 3.72
N ARG A 367 1.87 25.61 4.36
CA ARG A 367 1.68 24.90 5.62
C ARG A 367 1.08 25.79 6.71
N LYS A 368 1.60 27.01 6.87
CA LYS A 368 1.08 28.01 7.83
C LYS A 368 -0.41 28.28 7.62
N LYS A 369 -0.85 28.39 6.37
CA LYS A 369 -2.25 28.68 6.03
C LYS A 369 -3.24 27.63 6.55
N TYR A 370 -2.83 26.36 6.58
CA TYR A 370 -3.71 25.23 6.98
C TYR A 370 -3.50 24.78 8.42
N HIS A 371 -2.42 25.22 9.09
CA HIS A 371 -2.13 24.90 10.47
C HIS A 371 -3.08 25.64 11.44
N PHE A 372 -3.56 24.97 12.49
CA PHE A 372 -4.55 25.54 13.43
C PHE A 372 -4.12 26.88 14.05
N GLU A 373 -2.84 27.02 14.36
CA GLU A 373 -2.25 28.23 14.95
C GLU A 373 -1.55 29.18 13.96
N ASN A 374 -1.69 28.97 12.65
CA ASN A 374 -0.98 29.72 11.61
C ASN A 374 0.57 29.66 11.70
N LYS A 375 1.11 28.58 12.26
CA LYS A 375 2.56 28.32 12.40
C LYS A 375 3.01 27.32 11.35
N ASP A 376 4.31 27.32 11.04
CA ASP A 376 4.86 26.26 10.19
C ASP A 376 5.22 25.07 11.08
N PRO A 377 4.58 23.90 10.90
CA PRO A 377 4.82 22.74 11.74
C PRO A 377 6.24 22.18 11.57
N LEU A 378 7.02 22.62 10.58
CA LEU A 378 8.42 22.25 10.37
C LEU A 378 9.41 23.33 10.85
N GLU A 379 8.98 24.31 11.63
CA GLU A 379 9.92 25.26 12.25
C GLU A 379 10.87 24.54 13.23
N PRO A 380 12.17 24.90 13.26
CA PRO A 380 13.14 24.29 14.17
C PRO A 380 12.70 24.38 15.63
N GLY A 381 12.73 23.25 16.35
CA GLY A 381 12.29 23.15 17.75
C GLY A 381 10.88 22.59 17.94
N ASN A 382 10.14 22.31 16.86
CA ASN A 382 8.89 21.55 16.94
C ASN A 382 9.18 20.05 17.18
N SER A 383 8.44 19.43 18.10
CA SER A 383 8.58 18.01 18.48
C SER A 383 8.33 17.06 17.31
N LEU A 384 7.48 17.44 16.36
CA LEU A 384 7.21 16.67 15.15
C LEU A 384 8.43 16.47 14.27
N LEU A 385 9.24 17.52 14.11
CA LEU A 385 10.46 17.45 13.33
C LEU A 385 11.49 16.51 13.99
N LEU A 386 11.59 16.56 15.33
CA LEU A 386 12.43 15.65 16.12
C LEU A 386 11.96 14.18 16.04
N CYS A 387 10.65 13.94 15.97
CA CYS A 387 10.08 12.59 15.76
C CYS A 387 10.34 12.06 14.34
N LEU A 388 10.26 12.92 13.33
CA LEU A 388 10.58 12.57 11.95
C LEU A 388 12.09 12.31 11.76
N GLU A 389 12.95 13.13 12.37
CA GLU A 389 14.41 13.00 12.33
C GLU A 389 14.89 11.74 13.09
N SER A 390 14.38 11.49 14.28
CA SER A 390 14.73 10.29 15.07
C SER A 390 14.27 8.98 14.42
N SER A 391 13.21 9.02 13.63
CA SER A 391 12.73 7.87 12.83
C SER A 391 13.57 7.64 11.56
N LEU A 392 14.32 8.65 11.11
CA LEU A 392 15.12 8.66 9.88
C LEU A 392 16.62 8.41 10.11
N GLY A 393 17.11 8.53 11.34
CA GLY A 393 18.55 8.44 11.62
C GLY A 393 19.34 9.53 10.88
N LEU A 394 18.76 10.73 10.75
CA LEU A 394 19.43 11.93 10.26
C LEU A 394 20.22 12.61 11.38
#